data_AF-A0A7C4GU18-F1
#
_entry.id   AF-A0A7C4GU18-F1
#
_cell.length_a   1.000
_cell.length_b   1.000
_cell.length_c   1.000
_cell.angle_alpha   90.00
_cell.angle_beta   90.00
_cell.angle_gamma   90.00
#
_symmetry.space_group_name_H-M   'P 1'
#
loop_
_entity.id
_entity.type
_entity.pdbx_description
1 polymer ?
#
loop_
_entity_poly.entity_id
_entity_poly.type
_entity_poly.pdbx_seq_one_letter_code
_entity_poly.pdbx_strand_id
1 'polypeptide(L)'
;MPHMTTLEGPALKAYLLMRRQIMKEAARINNLSDAQAWGITIPPPEAVTFENLLPSPDAVLKITDLEPEDLGIPCNSTTEYGYKYSLAAGENTNQIETTIPNGRVIGIFGISVLSKPMATTEAFATSALVQIDVNIGGREARVWPVQNVYDTGEKRLFFLDPIIITEAKKLTIDLWAATAAEVRLTWLGLISEPKE
;
A
#
# COMPACT_ATOMS: atom_id res chain seq x y z
N MET A 1 -5.56 -20.11 -8.19
CA MET A 1 -6.72 -19.53 -7.47
C MET A 1 -6.17 -18.33 -6.70
N PRO A 2 -6.71 -17.11 -6.84
CA PRO A 2 -6.23 -16.00 -6.04
C PRO A 2 -6.62 -16.28 -4.58
N HIS A 3 -5.63 -16.35 -3.70
CA HIS A 3 -5.86 -16.36 -2.27
C HIS A 3 -6.41 -14.97 -1.87
N MET A 4 -7.73 -14.79 -2.03
CA MET A 4 -8.47 -13.76 -1.31
C MET A 4 -8.37 -14.12 0.16
N THR A 5 -7.35 -13.61 0.85
CA THR A 5 -7.36 -13.64 2.30
C THR A 5 -8.43 -12.66 2.72
N THR A 6 -9.49 -13.20 3.33
CA THR A 6 -10.69 -12.46 3.72
C THR A 6 -10.27 -11.34 4.66
N LEU A 7 -10.44 -10.09 4.23
CA LEU A 7 -10.30 -8.95 5.14
C LEU A 7 -11.46 -9.05 6.13
N GLU A 8 -11.15 -9.19 7.41
CA GLU A 8 -12.16 -9.31 8.47
C GLU A 8 -11.87 -8.34 9.62
N GLY A 9 -12.92 -8.03 10.38
CA GLY A 9 -12.81 -7.24 11.60
C GLY A 9 -12.16 -5.86 11.41
N PRO A 10 -11.19 -5.46 12.25
CA PRO A 10 -10.54 -4.15 12.16
C PRO A 10 -9.83 -3.87 10.83
N ALA A 11 -9.24 -4.89 10.20
CA ALA A 11 -8.52 -4.73 8.93
C ALA A 11 -9.49 -4.38 7.78
N LEU A 12 -10.65 -5.03 7.75
CA LEU A 12 -11.72 -4.70 6.81
C LEU A 12 -12.21 -3.26 7.02
N LYS A 13 -12.44 -2.86 8.27
CA LYS A 13 -12.88 -1.51 8.59
C LYS A 13 -11.85 -0.47 8.14
N ALA A 14 -10.56 -0.71 8.38
CA ALA A 14 -9.48 0.17 7.94
C ALA A 14 -9.44 0.29 6.41
N TYR A 15 -9.55 -0.83 5.70
CA TYR A 15 -9.64 -0.85 4.24
C TYR A 15 -10.82 -0.02 3.71
N LEU A 16 -12.03 -0.23 4.23
CA LEU A 16 -13.24 0.46 3.78
C LEU A 16 -13.15 1.98 4.05
N LEU A 17 -12.61 2.37 5.21
CA LEU A 17 -12.40 3.77 5.55
C LEU A 17 -11.34 4.42 4.65
N MET A 18 -10.23 3.73 4.37
CA MET A 18 -9.22 4.20 3.44
C MET A 18 -9.81 4.37 2.04
N ARG A 19 -10.53 3.37 1.53
CA ARG A 19 -11.19 3.43 0.22
C ARG A 19 -12.13 4.63 0.12
N ARG A 20 -12.95 4.87 1.15
CA ARG A 20 -13.80 6.07 1.23
C ARG A 20 -12.99 7.36 1.19
N GLN A 21 -11.88 7.44 1.93
CA GLN A 21 -11.04 8.63 1.95
C GLN A 21 -10.37 8.87 0.59
N ILE A 22 -9.87 7.83 -0.06
CA ILE A 22 -9.36 7.90 -1.44
C ILE A 22 -10.44 8.45 -2.37
N MET A 23 -11.67 7.93 -2.27
CA MET A 23 -12.77 8.37 -3.13
C MET A 23 -13.05 9.88 -2.98
N LYS A 24 -13.11 10.36 -1.73
CA LYS A 24 -13.32 11.79 -1.45
C LYS A 24 -12.18 12.65 -1.94
N GLU A 25 -10.95 12.22 -1.67
CA GLU A 25 -9.77 12.99 -2.02
C GLU A 25 -9.55 13.04 -3.54
N ALA A 26 -9.80 11.93 -4.22
CA ALA A 26 -9.69 11.86 -5.67
C ALA A 26 -10.77 12.70 -6.38
N ALA A 27 -12.03 12.68 -5.89
CA ALA A 27 -13.07 13.57 -6.40
C ALA A 27 -12.68 15.05 -6.19
N ARG A 28 -12.13 15.38 -5.01
CA ARG A 28 -11.67 16.73 -4.65
C ARG A 28 -10.56 17.23 -5.59
N ILE A 29 -9.49 16.46 -5.79
CA ILE A 29 -8.37 16.92 -6.63
C ILE A 29 -8.74 17.02 -8.11
N ASN A 30 -9.66 16.19 -8.58
CA ASN A 30 -10.16 16.23 -9.95
C ASN A 30 -11.31 17.24 -10.15
N ASN A 31 -11.67 18.02 -9.13
CA ASN A 31 -12.76 19.00 -9.15
C ASN A 31 -14.12 18.41 -9.56
N LEU A 32 -14.42 17.20 -9.09
CA LEU A 32 -15.67 16.49 -9.35
C LEU A 32 -16.52 16.40 -8.09
N SER A 33 -17.84 16.41 -8.26
CA SER A 33 -18.74 15.94 -7.20
C SER A 33 -18.63 14.41 -7.05
N ASP A 34 -19.00 13.88 -5.88
CA ASP A 34 -19.03 12.43 -5.64
C ASP A 34 -19.86 11.69 -6.72
N ALA A 35 -20.99 12.28 -7.12
CA ALA A 35 -21.86 11.73 -8.15
C ALA A 35 -21.20 11.70 -9.53
N GLN A 36 -20.41 12.72 -9.89
CA GLN A 36 -19.66 12.72 -11.15
C GLN A 36 -18.47 11.76 -11.11
N ALA A 37 -17.72 11.78 -10.00
CA ALA A 37 -16.53 10.96 -9.84
C ALA A 37 -16.84 9.47 -9.82
N TRP A 38 -17.89 9.06 -9.09
CA TRP A 38 -18.16 7.67 -8.75
C TRP A 38 -19.52 7.15 -9.23
N GLY A 39 -20.39 8.03 -9.75
CA GLY A 39 -21.78 7.71 -10.07
C GLY A 39 -22.64 7.40 -8.84
N ILE A 40 -22.18 7.75 -7.64
CA ILE A 40 -22.85 7.48 -6.36
C ILE A 40 -22.64 8.63 -5.38
N THR A 41 -23.39 8.62 -4.26
CA THR A 41 -23.09 9.47 -3.10
C THR A 41 -22.26 8.67 -2.09
N ILE A 42 -21.13 9.21 -1.64
CA ILE A 42 -20.27 8.51 -0.68
C ILE A 42 -20.95 8.51 0.71
N PRO A 43 -21.21 7.34 1.32
CA PRO A 43 -21.88 7.25 2.61
C PRO A 43 -21.03 7.83 3.76
N PRO A 44 -21.65 8.19 4.89
CA PRO A 44 -20.92 8.57 6.09
C PRO A 44 -20.16 7.36 6.67
N PRO A 45 -19.09 7.57 7.46
CA PRO A 45 -18.17 6.51 7.92
C PRO A 45 -18.84 5.30 8.60
N GLU A 46 -19.92 5.54 9.33
CA GLU A 46 -20.69 4.55 10.08
C GLU A 46 -21.55 3.63 9.19
N ALA A 47 -21.83 4.04 7.95
CA ALA A 47 -22.67 3.30 7.00
C ALA A 47 -21.87 2.73 5.82
N VAL A 48 -20.54 2.74 5.90
CA VAL A 48 -19.67 2.25 4.83
C VAL A 48 -19.74 0.72 4.76
N THR A 49 -20.17 0.21 3.61
CA THR A 49 -20.09 -1.20 3.24
C THR A 49 -19.38 -1.35 1.90
N PHE A 50 -19.06 -2.57 1.48
CA PHE A 50 -18.46 -2.81 0.18
C PHE A 50 -19.39 -2.41 -0.97
N GLU A 51 -20.66 -2.80 -0.88
CA GLU A 51 -21.67 -2.60 -1.93
C GLU A 51 -21.87 -1.12 -2.22
N ASN A 52 -21.92 -0.30 -1.15
CA ASN A 52 -22.16 1.15 -1.26
C ASN A 52 -20.93 1.94 -1.74
N LEU A 53 -19.78 1.28 -1.89
CA LEU A 53 -18.56 1.90 -2.44
C LEU A 53 -18.21 1.36 -3.83
N LEU A 54 -19.03 0.49 -4.43
CA LEU A 54 -18.79 0.04 -5.81
C LEU A 54 -19.02 1.22 -6.78
N PRO A 55 -18.04 1.55 -7.65
CA PRO A 55 -18.21 2.61 -8.62
C PRO A 55 -19.29 2.23 -9.65
N SER A 56 -20.07 3.21 -10.09
CA SER A 56 -20.95 3.07 -11.25
C SER A 56 -20.15 2.84 -12.54
N PRO A 57 -20.70 2.13 -13.54
CA PRO A 57 -20.15 2.13 -14.89
C PRO A 57 -19.87 3.54 -15.42
N ASP A 58 -20.74 4.50 -15.11
CA ASP A 58 -20.68 5.89 -15.56
C ASP A 58 -19.69 6.77 -14.75
N ALA A 59 -19.00 6.20 -13.75
CA ALA A 59 -18.01 6.92 -12.96
C ALA A 59 -16.87 7.47 -13.86
N VAL A 60 -16.43 8.71 -13.62
CA VAL A 60 -15.27 9.30 -14.32
C VAL A 60 -13.94 8.80 -13.76
N LEU A 61 -13.92 8.40 -12.49
CA LEU A 61 -12.74 7.85 -11.82
C LEU A 61 -12.89 6.33 -11.64
N LYS A 62 -11.76 5.62 -11.60
CA LYS A 62 -11.70 4.20 -11.21
C LYS A 62 -10.81 4.04 -9.99
N ILE A 63 -11.11 3.00 -9.20
CA ILE A 63 -10.25 2.53 -8.12
C ILE A 63 -9.85 1.10 -8.42
N THR A 64 -8.55 0.84 -8.40
CA THR A 64 -7.95 -0.48 -8.59
C THR A 64 -7.03 -0.80 -7.41
N ASP A 65 -6.62 -2.06 -7.33
CA ASP A 65 -5.54 -2.45 -6.42
C ASP A 65 -4.25 -1.72 -6.82
N LEU A 66 -3.45 -1.37 -5.83
CA LEU A 66 -2.18 -0.68 -6.05
C LEU A 66 -1.21 -1.61 -6.78
N GLU A 67 -0.73 -1.18 -7.93
CA GLU A 67 0.31 -1.89 -8.65
C GLU A 67 1.70 -1.33 -8.29
N PRO A 68 2.74 -2.15 -8.38
CA PRO A 68 4.11 -1.74 -8.04
C PRO A 68 4.66 -0.64 -8.95
N GLU A 69 4.25 -0.64 -10.21
CA GLU A 69 4.54 0.39 -11.21
C GLU A 69 3.98 1.75 -10.80
N ASP A 70 2.86 1.79 -10.07
CA ASP A 70 2.30 3.04 -9.53
C ASP A 70 3.20 3.67 -8.47
N LEU A 71 4.03 2.85 -7.82
CA LEU A 71 5.08 3.30 -6.90
C LEU A 71 6.41 3.55 -7.63
N GLY A 72 6.46 3.45 -8.96
CA GLY A 72 7.68 3.61 -9.74
C GLY A 72 8.64 2.41 -9.65
N ILE A 73 8.18 1.26 -9.16
CA ILE A 73 8.99 0.04 -9.08
C ILE A 73 8.90 -0.67 -10.43
N PRO A 74 10.00 -0.84 -11.18
CA PRO A 74 9.96 -1.53 -12.46
C PRO A 74 9.62 -3.00 -12.26
N CYS A 75 8.52 -3.45 -12.85
CA CYS A 75 8.17 -4.87 -12.86
C CYS A 75 9.09 -5.62 -13.83
N ASN A 76 9.98 -6.44 -13.27
CA ASN A 76 10.95 -7.22 -14.03
C ASN A 76 10.61 -8.73 -14.07
N SER A 77 9.41 -9.14 -13.64
CA SER A 77 9.02 -10.55 -13.64
C SER A 77 7.51 -10.74 -13.50
N THR A 78 6.92 -11.46 -14.44
CA THR A 78 5.51 -11.91 -14.43
C THR A 78 5.26 -13.11 -13.49
N THR A 79 6.24 -13.53 -12.69
CA THR A 79 6.17 -14.85 -12.01
C THR A 79 6.60 -14.89 -10.54
N GLU A 80 7.05 -13.79 -9.94
CA GLU A 80 7.38 -13.80 -8.51
C GLU A 80 6.52 -12.81 -7.71
N TYR A 81 5.76 -13.37 -6.76
CA TYR A 81 4.98 -12.63 -5.78
C TYR A 81 5.93 -11.82 -4.87
N GLY A 82 5.97 -10.50 -5.06
CA GLY A 82 6.70 -9.54 -4.22
C GLY A 82 8.08 -9.13 -4.75
N TYR A 83 8.42 -7.88 -4.49
CA TYR A 83 9.64 -7.20 -4.96
C TYR A 83 10.78 -7.45 -4.01
N LYS A 84 11.93 -7.82 -4.58
CA LYS A 84 13.15 -8.05 -3.83
C LYS A 84 13.80 -6.71 -3.47
N TYR A 85 13.99 -6.48 -2.19
CA TYR A 85 14.71 -5.34 -1.63
C TYR A 85 15.96 -5.85 -0.92
N SER A 86 17.10 -5.26 -1.23
CA SER A 86 18.37 -5.51 -0.53
C SER A 86 18.57 -4.41 0.50
N LEU A 87 18.59 -4.78 1.78
CA LEU A 87 18.63 -3.87 2.92
C LEU A 87 20.03 -3.88 3.56
N ALA A 88 20.56 -2.69 3.85
CA ALA A 88 21.79 -2.54 4.63
C ALA A 88 21.49 -2.66 6.14
N ALA A 89 22.46 -3.17 6.92
CA ALA A 89 22.32 -3.28 8.36
C ALA A 89 22.38 -1.89 9.02
N GLY A 90 21.41 -1.58 9.89
CA GLY A 90 21.43 -0.41 10.77
C GLY A 90 21.11 0.91 10.08
N GLU A 91 20.78 0.92 8.79
CA GLU A 91 20.55 2.14 8.00
C GLU A 91 19.23 2.07 7.22
N ASN A 92 18.61 3.23 7.04
CA ASN A 92 17.48 3.39 6.13
C ASN A 92 17.99 3.25 4.71
N THR A 93 17.53 2.20 4.02
CA THR A 93 17.80 2.06 2.60
C THR A 93 16.63 2.65 1.83
N ASN A 94 16.86 3.68 1.02
CA ASN A 94 15.82 4.20 0.13
C ASN A 94 15.51 3.16 -0.94
N GLN A 95 14.24 2.77 -1.04
CA GLN A 95 13.81 1.72 -1.96
C GLN A 95 12.80 2.18 -2.99
N ILE A 96 12.07 3.25 -2.68
CA ILE A 96 11.06 3.82 -3.55
C ILE A 96 11.24 5.34 -3.53
N GLU A 97 11.39 5.90 -4.72
CA GLU A 97 11.38 7.33 -4.96
C GLU A 97 10.58 7.60 -6.23
N THR A 98 9.37 8.14 -6.06
CA THR A 98 8.48 8.42 -7.19
C THR A 98 7.71 9.71 -6.96
N THR A 99 7.25 10.33 -8.05
CA THR A 99 6.31 11.45 -7.99
C THR A 99 4.96 10.97 -8.45
N ILE A 100 3.95 11.14 -7.60
CA ILE A 100 2.59 10.71 -7.94
C ILE A 100 2.04 11.61 -9.05
N PRO A 101 1.62 11.05 -10.20
CA PRO A 101 1.04 11.82 -11.29
C PRO A 101 -0.19 12.64 -10.85
N ASN A 102 -0.46 13.71 -11.59
CA ASN A 102 -1.63 14.55 -11.34
C ASN A 102 -2.95 13.77 -11.49
N GLY A 103 -3.95 14.15 -10.71
CA GLY A 103 -5.27 13.51 -10.68
C GLY A 103 -5.30 12.13 -10.01
N ARG A 104 -4.16 11.62 -9.52
CA ARG A 104 -4.07 10.32 -8.84
C ARG A 104 -4.04 10.46 -7.32
N VAL A 105 -4.59 9.45 -6.65
CA VAL A 105 -4.51 9.28 -5.19
C VAL A 105 -4.15 7.84 -4.89
N ILE A 106 -3.10 7.64 -4.10
CA ILE A 106 -2.66 6.30 -3.65
C ILE A 106 -2.96 6.17 -2.16
N GLY A 107 -3.53 5.04 -1.75
CA GLY A 107 -3.61 4.65 -0.34
C GLY A 107 -2.86 3.36 -0.09
N ILE A 108 -2.05 3.33 0.96
CA ILE A 108 -1.31 2.14 1.42
C ILE A 108 -1.86 1.76 2.79
N PHE A 109 -2.32 0.52 2.93
CA PHE A 109 -2.90 -0.01 4.17
C PHE A 109 -2.18 -1.24 4.71
N GLY A 110 -1.16 -1.72 4.00
CA GLY A 110 -0.40 -2.85 4.47
C GLY A 110 0.71 -3.26 3.53
N ILE A 111 1.35 -4.35 3.91
CA ILE A 111 2.35 -5.05 3.12
C ILE A 111 2.09 -6.54 3.21
N SER A 112 2.50 -7.26 2.18
CA SER A 112 2.70 -8.69 2.26
C SER A 112 4.19 -8.98 2.26
N VAL A 113 4.68 -9.64 3.30
CA VAL A 113 6.08 -10.02 3.47
C VAL A 113 6.21 -11.50 3.14
N LEU A 114 7.07 -11.84 2.19
CA LEU A 114 7.47 -13.21 1.93
C LEU A 114 8.87 -13.44 2.52
N SER A 115 8.93 -14.12 3.65
CA SER A 115 10.20 -14.67 4.15
C SER A 115 10.53 -15.93 3.34
N LYS A 116 11.51 -15.84 2.42
CA LYS A 116 12.24 -17.05 2.05
C LYS A 116 13.20 -17.34 3.20
N PRO A 117 13.28 -18.58 3.73
CA PRO A 117 14.38 -18.93 4.60
C PRO A 117 15.67 -18.66 3.83
N MET A 118 16.50 -17.72 4.31
CA MET A 118 17.89 -17.74 3.91
C MET A 118 18.43 -19.08 4.36
N ALA A 119 19.03 -19.82 3.42
CA ALA A 119 19.60 -21.14 3.70
C ALA A 119 20.83 -20.97 4.60
N THR A 120 20.60 -20.76 5.91
CA THR A 120 21.64 -20.82 6.93
C THR A 120 21.10 -21.62 8.10
N THR A 121 21.92 -22.58 8.51
CA THR A 121 21.68 -23.64 9.49
C THR A 121 21.48 -23.18 10.94
N GLU A 122 21.15 -21.91 11.17
CA GLU A 122 20.99 -21.37 12.53
C GLU A 122 19.54 -21.04 12.85
N ALA A 123 19.11 -21.58 13.99
CA ALA A 123 17.83 -21.30 14.60
C ALA A 123 17.67 -19.79 14.83
N PHE A 124 16.46 -19.29 14.58
CA PHE A 124 16.04 -17.89 14.78
C PHE A 124 16.56 -16.90 13.71
N ALA A 125 15.91 -16.88 12.55
CA ALA A 125 16.03 -15.74 11.63
C ALA A 125 15.52 -14.48 12.34
N THR A 126 16.43 -13.58 12.72
CA THR A 126 16.10 -12.20 13.08
C THR A 126 15.31 -11.56 11.95
N SER A 127 14.24 -10.83 12.27
CA SER A 127 13.46 -10.16 11.23
C SER A 127 14.32 -9.14 10.53
N ALA A 128 14.47 -9.34 9.23
CA ALA A 128 15.25 -8.49 8.35
C ALA A 128 14.67 -7.07 8.27
N LEU A 129 13.35 -6.93 8.17
CA LEU A 129 12.67 -5.64 8.08
C LEU A 129 12.05 -5.31 9.42
N VAL A 130 12.42 -4.16 10.00
CA VAL A 130 11.96 -3.76 11.33
C VAL A 130 11.17 -2.46 11.29
N GLN A 131 11.39 -1.59 10.30
CA GLN A 131 10.67 -0.34 10.16
C GLN A 131 10.51 0.05 8.70
N ILE A 132 9.38 0.70 8.40
CA ILE A 132 9.08 1.33 7.13
C ILE A 132 8.83 2.81 7.39
N ASP A 133 9.62 3.66 6.76
CA ASP A 133 9.46 5.11 6.83
C ASP A 133 8.88 5.61 5.51
N VAL A 134 7.77 6.34 5.60
CA VAL A 134 7.11 6.95 4.45
C VAL A 134 7.21 8.46 4.58
N ASN A 135 7.86 9.07 3.60
CA ASN A 135 8.01 10.51 3.50
C ASN A 135 7.23 11.04 2.30
N ILE A 136 6.54 12.17 2.49
CA ILE A 136 5.78 12.84 1.44
C ILE A 136 6.24 14.30 1.37
N GLY A 137 6.76 14.71 0.21
CA GLY A 137 7.23 16.08 -0.01
C GLY A 137 8.38 16.48 0.92
N GLY A 138 9.23 15.52 1.31
CA GLY A 138 10.37 15.74 2.21
C GLY A 138 10.01 15.85 3.69
N ARG A 139 8.79 15.47 4.09
CA ARG A 139 8.39 15.37 5.51
C ARG A 139 8.02 13.94 5.83
N GLU A 140 8.43 13.48 7.02
CA GLU A 140 7.99 12.20 7.57
C GLU A 140 6.47 12.22 7.72
N ALA A 141 5.81 11.33 6.99
CA ALA A 141 4.37 11.24 6.96
C ALA A 141 3.88 10.07 7.82
N ARG A 142 4.60 8.94 7.80
CA ARG A 142 4.35 7.77 8.64
C ARG A 142 5.62 6.98 8.91
N VAL A 143 5.63 6.31 10.06
CA VAL A 143 6.62 5.32 10.47
C VAL A 143 5.86 4.10 10.95
N TRP A 144 6.05 2.96 10.28
CA TRP A 144 5.42 1.70 10.66
C TRP A 144 6.47 0.73 11.21
N PRO A 145 6.40 0.37 12.50
CA PRO A 145 7.19 -0.73 13.01
C PRO A 145 6.66 -2.04 12.41
N VAL A 146 7.57 -2.85 11.87
CA VAL A 146 7.26 -4.16 11.30
C VAL A 146 7.54 -5.22 12.36
N GLN A 147 6.50 -5.92 12.79
CA GLN A 147 6.66 -7.02 13.74
C GLN A 147 7.43 -8.17 13.09
N ASN A 148 8.30 -8.79 13.89
CA ASN A 148 9.10 -9.93 13.46
C ASN A 148 8.22 -11.07 12.88
N VAL A 149 8.51 -11.43 11.62
CA VAL A 149 7.92 -12.59 10.96
C VAL A 149 8.83 -13.79 11.17
N TYR A 150 8.48 -14.66 12.11
CA TYR A 150 9.29 -15.83 12.49
C TYR A 150 8.97 -17.13 11.74
N ASP A 151 8.02 -17.08 10.81
CA ASP A 151 7.44 -18.27 10.19
C ASP A 151 7.74 -18.30 8.67
N THR A 152 7.71 -19.49 8.09
CA THR A 152 7.85 -19.71 6.66
C THR A 152 6.51 -19.47 5.97
N GLY A 153 6.45 -18.49 5.06
CA GLY A 153 5.27 -18.23 4.23
C GLY A 153 4.98 -16.74 4.03
N GLU A 154 3.99 -16.46 3.17
CA GLU A 154 3.47 -15.10 2.96
C GLU A 154 2.72 -14.63 4.20
N LYS A 155 3.11 -13.49 4.77
CA LYS A 155 2.40 -12.83 5.88
C LYS A 155 1.93 -11.46 5.45
N ARG A 156 0.63 -11.22 5.57
CA ARG A 156 0.04 -9.89 5.37
C ARG A 156 0.01 -9.14 6.68
N LEU A 157 0.57 -7.95 6.67
CA LEU A 157 0.57 -7.01 7.78
C LEU A 157 -0.28 -5.81 7.38
N PHE A 158 -1.30 -5.51 8.18
CA PHE A 158 -2.16 -4.36 7.98
C PHE A 158 -1.78 -3.25 8.95
N PHE A 159 -1.69 -2.02 8.45
CA PHE A 159 -1.39 -0.85 9.25
C PHE A 159 -2.66 -0.33 9.92
N LEU A 160 -2.55 0.01 11.20
CA LEU A 160 -3.67 0.61 11.94
C LEU A 160 -3.96 2.04 11.46
N ASP A 161 -2.95 2.72 10.92
CA ASP A 161 -2.98 4.06 10.38
C ASP A 161 -2.55 4.07 8.90
N PRO A 162 -3.45 3.66 7.98
CA PRO A 162 -3.16 3.71 6.55
C PRO A 162 -2.82 5.14 6.13
N ILE A 163 -1.98 5.25 5.10
CA ILE A 163 -1.57 6.54 4.55
C ILE A 163 -2.26 6.78 3.21
N ILE A 164 -2.59 8.04 2.94
CA ILE A 164 -3.09 8.50 1.65
C ILE A 164 -2.13 9.55 1.10
N ILE A 165 -1.71 9.34 -0.13
CA ILE A 165 -0.75 10.15 -0.86
C ILE A 165 -1.51 10.79 -2.03
N THR A 166 -1.44 12.11 -2.09
CA THR A 166 -2.14 12.94 -3.07
C THR A 166 -1.18 13.43 -4.16
N GLU A 167 -1.74 13.86 -5.29
CA GLU A 167 -0.99 14.35 -6.46
C GLU A 167 0.13 15.36 -6.16
N ALA A 168 1.11 15.40 -7.08
CA ALA A 168 2.20 16.37 -7.15
C ALA A 168 3.16 16.37 -5.94
N LYS A 169 3.15 15.31 -5.13
CA LYS A 169 4.10 15.14 -4.03
C LYS A 169 5.08 14.01 -4.35
N LYS A 170 6.36 14.27 -4.04
CA LYS A 170 7.40 13.25 -4.03
C LYS A 170 7.13 12.28 -2.89
N LEU A 171 6.92 11.01 -3.21
CA LEU A 171 6.85 9.92 -2.26
C LEU A 171 8.25 9.31 -2.16
N THR A 172 8.75 9.18 -0.93
CA THR A 172 9.86 8.26 -0.66
C THR A 172 9.46 7.24 0.40
N ILE A 173 9.85 6.00 0.17
CA ILE A 173 9.69 4.93 1.16
C ILE A 173 11.06 4.34 1.42
N ASP A 174 11.46 4.44 2.67
CA ASP A 174 12.72 3.91 3.18
C ASP A 174 12.43 2.67 4.03
N LEU A 175 13.23 1.63 3.84
CA LEU A 175 13.14 0.38 4.58
C LEU A 175 14.34 0.28 5.53
N TRP A 176 14.07 0.04 6.81
CA TRP A 176 15.10 -0.15 7.82
C TRP A 176 15.21 -1.61 8.25
N ALA A 177 16.46 -2.07 8.33
CA ALA A 177 16.81 -3.41 8.75
C ALA A 177 17.81 -3.40 9.90
N ALA A 178 17.58 -4.20 10.93
CA ALA A 178 18.56 -4.36 12.01
C ALA A 178 19.81 -5.13 11.55
N THR A 179 19.67 -6.00 10.56
CA THR A 179 20.74 -6.81 9.97
C THR A 179 20.62 -6.79 8.45
N ALA A 180 21.75 -6.83 7.73
CA ALA A 180 21.73 -6.87 6.28
C ALA A 180 20.95 -8.08 5.78
N ALA A 181 20.05 -7.86 4.83
CA ALA A 181 19.10 -8.89 4.43
C ALA A 181 18.49 -8.63 3.04
N GLU A 182 17.92 -9.69 2.48
CA GLU A 182 17.07 -9.58 1.30
C GLU A 182 15.63 -9.91 1.69
N VAL A 183 14.73 -8.97 1.46
CA VAL A 183 13.30 -9.13 1.76
C VAL A 183 12.48 -9.08 0.49
N ARG A 184 11.37 -9.80 0.46
CA ARG A 184 10.38 -9.71 -0.60
C ARG A 184 9.11 -9.10 -0.06
N LEU A 185 8.70 -7.96 -0.63
CA LEU A 185 7.51 -7.23 -0.18
C LEU A 185 6.57 -6.97 -1.35
N THR A 186 5.28 -7.09 -1.08
CA THR A 186 4.21 -6.58 -1.93
C THR A 186 3.50 -5.47 -1.16
N TRP A 187 3.33 -4.31 -1.76
CA TRP A 187 2.54 -3.23 -1.16
C TRP A 187 1.06 -3.54 -1.29
N LEU A 188 0.33 -3.44 -0.19
CA LEU A 188 -1.12 -3.59 -0.18
C LEU A 188 -1.73 -2.19 -0.14
N GLY A 189 -2.39 -1.83 -1.24
CA GLY A 189 -2.92 -0.50 -1.43
C GLY A 189 -4.06 -0.45 -2.43
N LEU A 190 -4.61 0.74 -2.58
CA LEU A 190 -5.53 1.09 -3.64
C LEU A 190 -5.01 2.33 -4.35
N ILE A 191 -5.29 2.43 -5.64
CA ILE A 191 -5.05 3.65 -6.41
C ILE A 191 -6.37 4.14 -7.00
N SER A 192 -6.57 5.45 -6.98
CA SER A 192 -7.59 6.13 -7.76
C SER A 192 -6.95 6.91 -8.89
N GLU A 193 -7.53 6.81 -10.07
CA GLU A 193 -7.12 7.57 -11.24
C GLU A 193 -8.32 7.86 -12.17
N PRO A 194 -8.21 8.87 -13.06
CA PRO A 194 -9.18 9.08 -14.13
C PRO A 194 -9.32 7.84 -15.02
N LYS A 195 -10.54 7.52 -15.45
CA LYS A 195 -10.75 6.57 -16.54
C LYS A 195 -10.26 7.20 -17.85
N GLU A 196 -9.67 6.37 -18.71
CA GLU A 196 -9.33 6.74 -20.09
C GLU A 196 -10.59 6.87 -20.96
#